data_AF-A0A199W157-F1
#
_entry.id   AF-A0A199W157-F1
#
_cell.length_a   1.000
_cell.length_b   1.000
_cell.length_c   1.000
_cell.angle_alpha   90.00
_cell.angle_beta   90.00
_cell.angle_gamma   90.00
#
_symmetry.space_group_name_H-M   'P 1'
#
loop_
_entity.id
_entity.type
_entity.pdbx_description
1 polymer ?
#
loop_
_entity_poly.entity_id
_entity_poly.type
_entity_poly.pdbx_seq_one_letter_code
_entity_poly.pdbx_strand_id
1 'polypeptide(L)' 'MHACSKLMLDERVPSELKRNIMQARLDKKLTQAQLAQMINEKPQVIQEYESGKAIPNQQVISKLERALGVKLRGKK' A
#
# COMPACT_ATOMS: atom_id res chain seq x y z
N MET A 1 -1.11 35.91 8.14
CA MET A 1 -0.05 35.06 7.56
C MET A 1 -0.67 33.72 7.17
N HIS A 2 -0.92 33.50 5.88
CA HIS A 2 -1.33 32.19 5.34
C HIS A 2 -0.13 31.56 4.63
N ALA A 3 0.43 30.50 5.21
CA ALA A 3 1.24 29.48 4.54
C ALA A 3 1.35 28.32 5.55
N CYS A 4 0.39 27.40 5.49
CA CYS A 4 0.57 26.08 4.90
C CYS A 4 1.45 25.19 5.80
N SER A 5 0.76 24.45 6.68
CA SER A 5 1.26 23.36 7.51
C SER A 5 1.82 22.22 6.63
N LYS A 6 3.00 22.43 6.07
CA LYS A 6 3.73 21.43 5.29
C LYS A 6 4.98 21.11 6.08
N LEU A 7 5.00 19.95 6.73
CA LEU A 7 6.17 19.16 7.14
C LEU A 7 5.69 18.09 8.15
N MET A 8 5.46 16.86 7.66
CA MET A 8 5.45 15.55 8.39
C MET A 8 4.62 14.45 7.67
N LEU A 9 4.55 14.44 6.33
CA LEU A 9 3.76 13.45 5.59
C LEU A 9 4.57 12.46 4.74
N ASP A 10 5.90 12.50 4.76
CA ASP A 10 6.72 11.87 3.72
C ASP A 10 7.73 10.83 4.22
N GLU A 11 7.32 9.94 5.12
CA GLU A 11 8.13 8.75 5.43
C GLU A 11 7.32 7.44 5.35
N ARG A 12 6.02 7.53 5.07
CA ARG A 12 5.08 6.42 5.19
C ARG A 12 4.19 6.29 3.96
N VAL A 13 3.62 5.10 3.77
CA VAL A 13 2.73 4.77 2.64
C VAL A 13 1.66 5.87 2.42
N PRO A 14 1.60 6.48 1.21
CA PRO A 14 0.67 7.58 0.94
C PRO A 14 -0.78 7.11 1.01
N SER A 15 -1.67 8.05 1.33
CA SER A 15 -3.10 7.75 1.58
C SER A 15 -3.82 7.12 0.37
N GLU A 16 -3.35 7.41 -0.84
CA GLU A 16 -3.85 6.78 -2.07
C GLU A 16 -3.38 5.33 -2.19
N LEU A 17 -2.11 5.05 -1.87
CA LEU A 17 -1.53 3.71 -1.98
C LEU A 17 -2.25 2.73 -1.04
N LYS A 18 -2.49 3.10 0.22
CA LYS A 18 -3.22 2.25 1.17
C LYS A 18 -4.66 1.97 0.73
N ARG A 19 -5.35 2.98 0.16
CA ARG A 19 -6.71 2.82 -0.38
C ARG A 19 -6.73 1.88 -1.58
N ASN A 20 -5.77 2.03 -2.49
CA ASN A 20 -5.66 1.18 -3.68
C ASN A 20 -5.39 -0.28 -3.30
N ILE A 21 -4.51 -0.53 -2.32
CA ILE A 21 -4.24 -1.88 -1.82
C ILE A 21 -5.51 -2.49 -1.23
N MET A 22 -6.21 -1.75 -0.36
CA MET A 22 -7.46 -2.22 0.25
C MET A 22 -8.53 -2.51 -0.81
N GLN A 23 -8.73 -1.60 -1.76
CA GLN A 23 -9.72 -1.76 -2.82
C GLN A 23 -9.42 -2.97 -3.70
N ALA A 24 -8.18 -3.13 -4.15
CA ALA A 24 -7.80 -4.25 -5.00
C ALA A 24 -7.81 -5.58 -4.25
N ARG A 25 -7.52 -5.58 -2.94
CA ARG A 25 -7.67 -6.76 -2.08
C ARG A 25 -9.14 -7.19 -2.00
N LEU A 26 -10.05 -6.24 -1.80
CA LEU A 26 -11.49 -6.49 -1.77
C LEU A 26 -12.02 -6.98 -3.12
N ASP A 27 -11.57 -6.37 -4.21
CA ASP A 27 -11.94 -6.73 -5.59
C ASP A 27 -11.55 -8.19 -5.90
N LYS A 28 -10.34 -8.59 -5.53
CA LYS A 28 -9.86 -9.98 -5.66
C LYS A 28 -10.39 -10.94 -4.60
N LYS A 29 -11.19 -10.47 -3.63
CA LYS A 29 -11.67 -11.26 -2.48
C LYS A 29 -10.53 -11.97 -1.72
N LEU A 30 -9.35 -11.35 -1.67
CA LEU A 30 -8.18 -11.90 -0.98
C LEU A 30 -8.16 -11.46 0.49
N THR A 31 -7.73 -12.37 1.36
CA THR A 31 -7.38 -12.01 2.74
C THR A 31 -5.98 -11.42 2.78
N GLN A 32 -5.65 -10.66 3.84
CA GLN A 32 -4.29 -10.12 4.03
C GLN A 32 -3.23 -11.22 4.02
N ALA A 33 -3.54 -12.37 4.63
CA ALA A 33 -2.67 -13.55 4.63
C ALA A 33 -2.48 -14.14 3.23
N GLN A 34 -3.55 -14.27 2.43
CA GLN A 34 -3.43 -14.76 1.05
C GLN A 34 -2.62 -13.80 0.18
N LEU A 35 -2.88 -12.49 0.28
CA LEU A 35 -2.11 -11.49 -0.45
C LEU A 35 -0.63 -11.52 -0.04
N ALA A 36 -0.35 -11.63 1.25
CA ALA A 36 1.01 -11.76 1.77
C ALA A 36 1.72 -13.02 1.24
N GLN A 37 1.05 -14.16 1.23
CA GLN A 37 1.57 -15.40 0.64
C GLN A 37 1.89 -15.25 -0.85
N MET A 38 1.00 -14.61 -1.62
CA MET A 38 1.21 -14.38 -3.06
C MET A 38 2.47 -13.54 -3.34
N ILE A 39 2.78 -12.57 -2.48
CA ILE A 39 3.97 -11.73 -2.63
C ILE A 39 5.17 -12.22 -1.79
N ASN A 40 5.06 -13.39 -1.14
CA ASN A 40 6.08 -13.92 -0.23
C ASN A 40 6.49 -12.91 0.86
N GLU A 41 5.50 -12.26 1.47
CA GLU A 41 5.68 -11.35 2.61
C GLU A 41 4.88 -11.83 3.82
N LYS A 42 5.06 -11.16 4.97
CA LYS A 42 4.26 -11.43 6.17
C LYS A 42 2.91 -10.70 6.11
N PRO A 43 1.82 -11.27 6.66
CA PRO A 43 0.51 -10.60 6.74
C PRO A 43 0.56 -9.27 7.49
N GLN A 44 1.44 -9.17 8.48
CA GLN A 44 1.69 -7.94 9.23
C GLN A 44 2.17 -6.80 8.33
N VAL A 45 3.05 -7.10 7.36
CA VAL A 45 3.54 -6.11 6.40
C VAL A 45 2.35 -5.52 5.64
N ILE A 46 1.48 -6.37 5.05
CA ILE A 46 0.28 -5.93 4.34
C ILE A 46 -0.61 -5.02 5.20
N GLN A 47 -0.83 -5.41 6.46
CA GLN A 47 -1.62 -4.62 7.41
C GLN A 47 -0.98 -3.24 7.65
N GLU A 48 0.33 -3.16 7.80
CA GLU A 48 1.05 -1.89 7.96
C GLU A 48 0.95 -1.02 6.71
N TYR A 49 0.95 -1.61 5.50
CA TYR A 49 0.72 -0.89 4.24
C TYR A 49 -0.72 -0.35 4.16
N GLU A 50 -1.73 -1.15 4.48
CA GLU A 50 -3.13 -0.71 4.52
C GLU A 50 -3.38 0.34 5.63
N SER A 51 -2.62 0.29 6.74
CA SER A 51 -2.71 1.25 7.83
C SER A 51 -1.94 2.55 7.58
N GLY A 52 -1.01 2.56 6.61
CA GLY A 52 -0.11 3.69 6.37
C GLY A 52 1.03 3.80 7.38
N LYS A 53 1.37 2.70 8.07
CA LYS A 53 2.50 2.60 9.01
C LYS A 53 3.74 1.98 8.38
N ALA A 54 3.57 1.23 7.29
CA ALA A 54 4.67 0.55 6.63
C ALA A 54 5.65 1.52 5.97
N ILE A 55 6.91 1.09 5.94
CA ILE A 55 7.97 1.71 5.16
C ILE A 55 7.75 1.31 3.68
N PRO A 56 7.64 2.27 2.75
CA PRO A 56 7.41 1.97 1.35
C PRO A 56 8.63 1.30 0.71
N ASN A 57 8.57 -0.02 0.55
CA ASN A 57 9.57 -0.81 -0.16
C ASN A 57 9.14 -1.00 -1.62
N GLN A 58 9.96 -0.54 -2.56
CA GLN A 58 9.70 -0.64 -4.00
C GLN A 58 9.50 -2.10 -4.46
N GLN A 59 10.18 -3.07 -3.84
CA GLN A 59 10.02 -4.49 -4.16
C GLN A 59 8.63 -4.99 -3.78
N VAL A 60 8.18 -4.70 -2.56
CA VAL A 60 6.85 -5.09 -2.05
C VAL A 60 5.77 -4.45 -2.90
N ILE A 61 5.91 -3.16 -3.25
CA ILE A 61 4.98 -2.45 -4.14
C ILE A 61 4.90 -3.14 -5.50
N SER A 62 6.04 -3.45 -6.12
CA SER A 62 6.07 -4.12 -7.43
C SER A 62 5.42 -5.50 -7.40
N LYS A 63 5.62 -6.25 -6.30
CA LYS A 63 4.96 -7.55 -6.11
C LYS A 63 3.46 -7.39 -5.88
N LEU A 64 3.03 -6.40 -5.09
CA LEU A 64 1.61 -6.08 -4.85
C LEU A 64 0.91 -5.69 -6.15
N GLU A 65 1.54 -4.86 -6.99
CA GLU A 65 1.00 -4.49 -8.30
C GLU A 65 0.81 -5.72 -9.20
N ARG A 66 1.72 -6.69 -9.16
CA ARG A 66 1.59 -7.96 -9.90
C ARG A 66 0.53 -8.88 -9.31
N ALA A 67 0.53 -9.09 -8.00
CA ALA A 67 -0.42 -9.98 -7.32
C ALA A 67 -1.86 -9.45 -7.42
N LEU A 68 -2.03 -8.13 -7.29
CA LEU A 68 -3.32 -7.47 -7.37
C LEU A 68 -3.69 -7.08 -8.81
N GLY A 69 -2.74 -7.07 -9.76
CA GLY A 69 -2.99 -6.71 -11.15
C GLY A 69 -3.42 -5.25 -11.34
N VAL A 70 -3.16 -4.38 -10.36
CA VAL A 70 -3.51 -2.96 -10.40
C VAL A 70 -2.28 -2.10 -10.26
N LYS A 71 -2.30 -0.89 -10.83
CA LYS A 71 -1.25 0.10 -10.60
C LYS A 71 -1.55 0.82 -9.30
N LEU A 72 -0.75 0.53 -8.28
CA LEU A 72 -0.94 1.05 -6.94
C LEU A 72 -0.37 2.46 -6.79
N ARG A 73 0.59 2.81 -7.65
CA ARG A 73 1.14 4.17 -7.78
C ARG A 73 0.24 4.99 -8.69
N GLY A 74 -0.46 5.96 -8.12
CA GLY A 74 -1.19 6.96 -8.90
C GLY A 74 -0.21 7.75 -9.76
N LYS A 75 -0.31 7.63 -11.09
CA LYS A 75 0.19 8.67 -11.99
C LYS A 75 -0.83 9.80 -11.97
N LYS A 76 -0.50 10.89 -11.31
CA LYS A 76 -0.74 12.25 -11.82
C LYS A 76 0.43 13.12 -11.41
#